data_AF-H8GLZ1-F1
#
_entry.id   AF-H8GLZ1-F1
#
_cell.length_a   1.000
_cell.length_b   1.000
_cell.length_c   1.000
_cell.angle_alpha   90.00
_cell.angle_beta   90.00
_cell.angle_gamma   90.00
#
_symmetry.space_group_name_H-M   'P 1'
#
loop_
_entity.id
_entity.type
_entity.pdbx_description
1 polymer ?
#
loop_
_entity_poly.entity_id
_entity_poly.type
_entity_poly.pdbx_seq_one_letter_code
_entity_poly.pdbx_strand_id
1 'polypeptide(L)'
;MSKPLPIVLRCGDALQPKVRYVFDTLLMAHGIPVAYYDTPPVEGPWILYGDAIEASRLPDGCLAVAYCPNAWRLFEGTDDVDAADPNDGLPLVFPQRAANLEMPHIPFDLAANAFYFLSSWTERRTRKAEQTRRLYPDSAFARLEIPQDIVDRYLETLDGSLQQVCERLGRIDWRRSVWPKGASYALVLSHDVDFVPYGFWDIAKQGAKTVLRHLVRQRDPKDAVLAAKGLGLALLHRQDPYGCVPEIIAREKKLRVRSSFQVAVARRHPVDVNYRIEDDPIRDYLRTILEAGFDLCLHGSYRSTEHPDRYLEEAALLTRRLARPLGSRQHFLSFDYDTLFTAQERAGILYDMSMGFPDRSGPRTGFSHPYFPYCLPEDRPYNVLQIGLFLMDVTLRSYQGLKGEAAWRAIRHTLDGLQRKGGCASAVWHPIVFGGARDPGYDRLYWDMIRYTHETGGLATDGRTVNEFWRRRAQAYASFNRTFRPPVPHLDAASAIPQGG
;
A
#
# COMPACT_ATOMS: atom_id res chain seq x y z
N MET A 1 13.60 -21.76 -4.96
CA MET A 1 14.89 -22.21 -5.51
C MET A 1 16.01 -21.95 -4.49
N SER A 2 17.04 -22.81 -4.43
CA SER A 2 18.25 -22.54 -3.64
C SER A 2 19.24 -21.59 -4.34
N LYS A 3 19.08 -21.39 -5.66
CA LYS A 3 19.89 -20.49 -6.49
C LYS A 3 19.02 -19.35 -7.07
N PRO A 4 19.57 -18.14 -7.24
CA PRO A 4 18.87 -17.04 -7.92
C PRO A 4 18.54 -17.37 -9.38
N LEU A 5 17.40 -16.88 -9.87
CA LEU A 5 16.99 -16.92 -11.27
C LEU A 5 17.89 -15.98 -12.10
N PRO A 6 18.63 -16.50 -13.09
CA PRO A 6 19.43 -15.65 -13.97
C PRO A 6 18.55 -14.81 -14.91
N ILE A 7 18.89 -13.53 -15.07
CA ILE A 7 18.26 -12.61 -16.01
C ILE A 7 19.35 -11.97 -16.87
N VAL A 8 19.17 -12.02 -18.19
CA VAL A 8 20.06 -11.43 -19.17
C VAL A 8 19.34 -10.27 -19.83
N LEU A 9 19.94 -9.08 -19.77
CA LEU A 9 19.38 -7.87 -20.35
C LEU A 9 20.09 -7.54 -21.67
N ARG A 10 19.29 -7.27 -22.71
CA ARG A 10 19.69 -6.80 -24.04
C ARG A 10 18.91 -5.52 -24.37
N CYS A 11 19.07 -4.53 -23.50
CA CYS A 11 18.54 -3.19 -23.66
C CYS A 11 19.63 -2.16 -23.40
N GLY A 12 19.38 -0.89 -23.74
CA GLY A 12 20.36 0.17 -23.52
C GLY A 12 20.71 0.37 -22.04
N ASP A 13 21.97 0.68 -21.73
CA ASP A 13 22.47 0.80 -20.35
C ASP A 13 21.68 1.77 -19.49
N ALA A 14 21.22 2.89 -20.07
CA ALA A 14 20.39 3.88 -19.39
C ALA A 14 19.00 3.36 -18.96
N LEU A 15 18.51 2.26 -19.54
CA LEU A 15 17.23 1.64 -19.19
C LEU A 15 17.37 0.53 -18.16
N GLN A 16 18.58 -0.02 -17.98
CA GLN A 16 18.80 -1.14 -17.07
C GLN A 16 18.30 -0.88 -15.64
N PRO A 17 18.44 0.31 -15.02
CA PRO A 17 17.89 0.55 -13.68
C PRO A 17 16.39 0.31 -13.58
N LYS A 18 15.62 0.81 -14.56
CA LYS A 18 14.15 0.69 -14.60
C LYS A 18 13.71 -0.74 -14.91
N VAL A 19 14.38 -1.40 -15.85
CA VAL A 19 14.11 -2.79 -16.21
C VAL A 19 14.40 -3.73 -15.04
N ARG A 20 15.56 -3.58 -14.39
CA ARG A 20 15.92 -4.32 -13.19
C ARG A 20 14.92 -4.10 -12.07
N TYR A 21 14.51 -2.85 -11.84
CA TYR A 21 13.50 -2.52 -10.85
C TYR A 21 12.20 -3.29 -11.05
N VAL A 22 11.70 -3.38 -12.29
CA VAL A 22 10.45 -4.10 -12.58
C VAL A 22 10.61 -5.59 -12.32
N PHE A 23 11.63 -6.24 -12.89
CA PHE A 23 11.85 -7.67 -12.67
C PHE A 23 12.09 -7.99 -11.19
N ASP A 24 12.90 -7.19 -10.50
CA ASP A 24 13.13 -7.32 -9.06
C ASP A 24 11.82 -7.16 -8.28
N THR A 25 10.97 -6.19 -8.61
CA THR A 25 9.67 -5.98 -7.94
C THR A 25 8.72 -7.16 -8.14
N LEU A 26 8.55 -7.59 -9.38
CA LEU A 26 7.62 -8.67 -9.74
C LEU A 26 8.06 -10.01 -9.15
N LEU A 27 9.34 -10.37 -9.30
CA LEU A 27 9.88 -11.64 -8.81
C LEU A 27 10.03 -11.64 -7.28
N MET A 28 10.24 -10.48 -6.64
CA MET A 28 10.18 -10.33 -5.19
C MET A 28 8.78 -10.59 -4.63
N ALA A 29 7.72 -10.25 -5.36
CA ALA A 29 6.35 -10.53 -4.91
C ALA A 29 6.14 -12.01 -4.57
N HIS A 30 6.73 -12.91 -5.37
CA HIS A 30 6.68 -14.35 -5.14
C HIS A 30 7.93 -14.94 -4.46
N GLY A 31 8.87 -14.08 -4.05
CA GLY A 31 10.07 -14.47 -3.31
C GLY A 31 11.06 -15.30 -4.13
N ILE A 32 11.17 -15.02 -5.43
CA ILE A 32 12.12 -15.65 -6.35
C ILE A 32 13.38 -14.78 -6.40
N PRO A 33 14.51 -15.18 -5.80
CA PRO A 33 15.75 -14.40 -5.86
C PRO A 33 16.23 -14.29 -7.30
N VAL A 34 16.91 -13.20 -7.65
CA VAL A 34 17.34 -12.92 -9.03
C VAL A 34 18.81 -12.54 -9.09
N ALA A 35 19.45 -12.82 -10.22
CA ALA A 35 20.82 -12.39 -10.50
C ALA A 35 20.95 -12.00 -11.98
N TYR A 36 21.65 -10.91 -12.25
CA TYR A 36 21.83 -10.39 -13.60
C TYR A 36 23.17 -10.83 -14.18
N TYR A 37 23.18 -11.27 -15.44
CA TYR A 37 24.36 -11.77 -16.14
C TYR A 37 24.48 -11.14 -17.53
N ASP A 38 25.72 -10.91 -17.95
CA ASP A 38 26.02 -10.40 -19.29
C ASP A 38 25.92 -11.51 -20.35
N THR A 39 26.26 -12.73 -19.98
CA THR A 39 26.25 -13.90 -20.87
C THR A 39 25.11 -14.87 -20.53
N PRO A 40 24.38 -15.40 -21.53
CA PRO A 40 23.39 -16.46 -21.33
C PRO A 40 23.94 -17.68 -20.58
N PRO A 41 23.27 -18.15 -19.51
CA PRO A 41 23.62 -19.40 -18.86
C PRO A 41 23.41 -20.60 -19.78
N VAL A 42 24.21 -21.65 -19.57
CA VAL A 42 24.08 -22.93 -20.27
C VAL A 42 22.83 -23.70 -19.83
N GLU A 43 22.50 -23.66 -18.54
CA GLU A 43 21.34 -24.35 -17.96
C GLU A 43 20.22 -23.38 -17.59
N GLY A 44 18.97 -23.80 -17.77
CA GLY A 44 17.78 -23.07 -17.32
C GLY A 44 17.22 -23.54 -15.98
N PRO A 45 16.17 -22.85 -15.49
CA PRO A 45 15.49 -21.72 -16.15
C PRO A 45 16.27 -20.40 -16.03
N TRP A 46 16.16 -19.53 -17.04
CA TRP A 46 16.65 -18.14 -17.03
C TRP A 46 15.80 -17.24 -17.94
N ILE A 47 15.87 -15.92 -17.76
CA ILE A 47 15.10 -14.92 -18.53
C ILE A 47 16.02 -14.14 -19.47
N LEU A 48 15.62 -14.03 -20.74
CA LEU A 48 16.16 -13.05 -21.70
C LEU A 48 15.17 -11.90 -21.84
N TYR A 49 15.63 -10.67 -21.60
CA TYR A 49 14.89 -9.47 -21.97
C TYR A 49 15.62 -8.77 -23.13
N GLY A 50 15.07 -8.85 -24.34
CA GLY A 50 15.77 -8.40 -25.55
C GLY A 50 14.86 -8.30 -26.78
N ASP A 51 15.36 -7.68 -27.84
CA ASP A 51 14.65 -7.48 -29.11
C ASP A 51 15.07 -8.47 -30.21
N ALA A 52 16.11 -9.27 -29.98
CA ALA A 52 16.61 -10.31 -30.87
C ALA A 52 17.14 -11.53 -30.09
N ILE A 53 17.21 -12.69 -30.77
CA ILE A 53 17.85 -13.91 -30.25
C ILE A 53 19.27 -13.98 -30.82
N GLU A 54 20.30 -14.08 -29.97
CA GLU A 54 21.71 -14.21 -30.40
C GLU A 54 22.03 -15.59 -31.00
N ALA A 55 21.19 -16.59 -30.72
CA ALA A 55 21.30 -17.95 -31.22
C ALA A 55 20.28 -18.24 -32.34
N SER A 56 20.55 -19.27 -33.15
CA SER A 56 19.64 -19.72 -34.21
C SER A 56 18.30 -20.26 -33.70
N ARG A 57 18.22 -20.63 -32.41
CA ARG A 57 17.00 -21.05 -31.72
C ARG A 57 17.08 -20.69 -30.24
N LEU A 58 15.95 -20.33 -29.63
CA LEU A 58 15.85 -20.16 -28.18
C LEU A 58 16.17 -21.47 -27.44
N PRO A 59 17.12 -21.47 -26.49
CA PRO A 59 17.36 -22.62 -25.64
C PRO A 59 16.11 -23.01 -24.86
N ASP A 60 15.89 -24.32 -24.63
CA ASP A 60 14.69 -24.81 -23.93
C ASP A 60 14.53 -24.24 -22.50
N GLY A 61 15.65 -23.86 -21.88
CA GLY A 61 15.68 -23.23 -20.56
C GLY A 61 15.53 -21.71 -20.54
N CYS A 62 15.33 -21.06 -21.69
CA CYS A 62 15.22 -19.62 -21.83
C CYS A 62 13.75 -19.17 -21.88
N LEU A 63 13.36 -18.28 -20.98
CA LEU A 63 12.16 -17.47 -21.09
C LEU A 63 12.48 -16.17 -21.82
N ALA A 64 12.03 -16.03 -23.06
CA ALA A 64 12.20 -14.80 -23.85
C ALA A 64 11.06 -13.80 -23.62
N VAL A 65 11.42 -12.60 -23.15
CA VAL A 65 10.54 -11.44 -22.95
C VAL A 65 10.98 -10.34 -23.90
N ALA A 66 10.04 -9.82 -24.69
CA ALA A 66 10.32 -8.78 -25.66
C ALA A 66 10.78 -7.47 -24.99
N TYR A 67 11.84 -6.87 -25.53
CA TYR A 67 12.21 -5.47 -25.31
C TYR A 67 11.77 -4.65 -26.52
N CYS A 68 11.08 -3.52 -26.28
CA CYS A 68 10.62 -2.62 -27.34
C CYS A 68 11.13 -1.21 -27.04
N PRO A 69 12.21 -0.73 -27.70
CA PRO A 69 12.80 0.58 -27.43
C PRO A 69 11.81 1.74 -27.47
N ASN A 70 10.83 1.68 -28.38
CA ASN A 70 9.81 2.73 -28.52
C ASN A 70 8.87 2.83 -27.30
N ALA A 71 8.64 1.74 -26.56
CA ALA A 71 7.82 1.76 -25.35
C ALA A 71 8.47 2.62 -24.25
N TRP A 72 9.80 2.67 -24.22
CA TRP A 72 10.55 3.40 -23.19
C TRP A 72 10.68 4.91 -23.46
N ARG A 73 10.51 5.33 -24.72
CA ARG A 73 10.59 6.76 -25.11
C ARG A 73 9.58 7.63 -24.39
N LEU A 74 8.43 7.07 -23.97
CA LEU A 74 7.43 7.81 -23.20
C LEU A 74 8.04 8.41 -21.93
N PHE A 75 8.94 7.66 -21.28
CA PHE A 75 9.54 8.04 -19.99
C PHE A 75 10.63 9.10 -20.10
N GLU A 76 11.01 9.50 -21.32
CA GLU A 76 11.97 10.59 -21.57
C GLU A 76 11.27 11.95 -21.73
N GLY A 77 9.96 11.93 -21.96
CA GLY A 77 9.17 13.12 -22.26
C GLY A 77 8.16 13.47 -21.17
N THR A 78 7.19 14.28 -21.57
CA THR A 78 6.05 14.68 -20.76
C THR A 78 4.75 14.27 -21.43
N ASP A 79 4.70 13.11 -22.11
CA ASP A 79 3.53 12.57 -22.82
C ASP A 79 2.87 11.39 -22.08
N ASP A 80 1.59 11.13 -22.37
CA ASP A 80 0.83 10.00 -21.81
C ASP A 80 0.41 9.06 -22.93
N VAL A 81 -0.09 7.91 -22.51
CA VAL A 81 -0.80 7.01 -23.39
C VAL A 81 -2.27 7.42 -23.49
N ASP A 82 -2.79 7.53 -24.71
CA ASP A 82 -4.17 7.94 -24.98
C ASP A 82 -5.16 6.77 -24.94
N ALA A 83 -4.73 5.57 -25.35
CA ALA A 83 -5.55 4.37 -25.40
C ALA A 83 -4.73 3.11 -25.07
N ALA A 84 -5.39 2.11 -24.50
CA ALA A 84 -4.82 0.79 -24.31
C ALA A 84 -5.27 -0.16 -25.41
N ASP A 85 -4.42 -1.13 -25.75
CA ASP A 85 -4.72 -2.18 -26.73
C ASP A 85 -5.06 -3.49 -25.99
N PRO A 86 -6.18 -4.14 -26.28
CA PRO A 86 -6.48 -5.46 -25.75
C PRO A 86 -5.66 -6.55 -26.48
N ASN A 87 -4.56 -7.00 -25.89
CA ASN A 87 -3.76 -8.11 -26.41
C ASN A 87 -4.17 -9.42 -25.73
N ASP A 88 -4.92 -10.29 -26.42
CA ASP A 88 -5.42 -11.57 -25.90
C ASP A 88 -6.14 -11.46 -24.53
N GLY A 89 -6.90 -10.37 -24.33
CA GLY A 89 -7.62 -10.10 -23.08
C GLY A 89 -6.77 -9.46 -21.97
N LEU A 90 -5.49 -9.19 -22.23
CA LEU A 90 -4.59 -8.43 -21.36
C LEU A 90 -4.38 -7.02 -21.94
N PRO A 91 -4.92 -5.96 -21.32
CA PRO A 91 -4.73 -4.60 -21.79
C PRO A 91 -3.26 -4.14 -21.70
N LEU A 92 -2.74 -3.56 -22.77
CA LEU A 92 -1.38 -3.03 -22.86
C LEU A 92 -1.41 -1.54 -23.15
N VAL A 93 -0.62 -0.77 -22.40
CA VAL A 93 -0.36 0.64 -22.70
C VAL A 93 0.74 0.81 -23.75
N PHE A 94 1.60 -0.21 -23.89
CA PHE A 94 2.59 -0.33 -24.96
C PHE A 94 2.38 -1.66 -25.70
N PRO A 95 1.59 -1.67 -26.79
CA PRO A 95 1.23 -2.90 -27.49
C PRO A 95 2.28 -3.37 -28.51
N GLN A 96 3.35 -2.60 -28.69
CA GLN A 96 4.38 -2.94 -29.66
C GLN A 96 4.97 -4.31 -29.32
N ARG A 97 5.19 -5.10 -30.37
CA ARG A 97 5.85 -6.40 -30.29
C ARG A 97 7.28 -6.29 -30.80
N ALA A 98 8.19 -7.12 -30.29
CA ALA A 98 9.56 -7.14 -30.78
C ALA A 98 9.58 -7.65 -32.23
N ALA A 99 10.05 -6.81 -33.16
CA ALA A 99 10.05 -7.12 -34.59
C ALA A 99 11.06 -8.22 -34.98
N ASN A 100 12.17 -8.34 -34.22
CA ASN A 100 13.29 -9.22 -34.56
C ASN A 100 13.36 -10.45 -33.64
N LEU A 101 12.33 -10.70 -32.84
CA LEU A 101 12.24 -11.82 -31.92
C LEU A 101 11.17 -12.77 -32.45
N GLU A 102 11.59 -13.86 -33.12
CA GLU A 102 10.64 -14.87 -33.61
C GLU A 102 10.03 -15.64 -32.42
N MET A 103 8.72 -15.50 -32.24
CA MET A 103 7.89 -16.17 -31.23
C MET A 103 8.44 -16.16 -29.79
N PRO A 104 8.67 -14.99 -29.17
CA PRO A 104 8.89 -14.92 -27.73
C PRO A 104 7.72 -15.50 -26.95
N HIS A 105 8.03 -15.95 -25.73
CA HIS A 105 7.01 -16.42 -24.79
C HIS A 105 6.13 -15.26 -24.31
N ILE A 106 6.72 -14.07 -24.16
CA ILE A 106 6.00 -12.82 -23.85
C ILE A 106 6.30 -11.81 -24.99
N PRO A 107 5.34 -11.58 -25.91
CA PRO A 107 5.61 -10.87 -27.17
C PRO A 107 5.61 -9.36 -27.08
N PHE A 108 5.33 -8.79 -25.92
CA PHE A 108 5.28 -7.36 -25.67
C PHE A 108 6.25 -6.97 -24.55
N ASP A 109 6.53 -5.67 -24.43
CA ASP A 109 7.41 -5.14 -23.39
C ASP A 109 6.73 -5.12 -22.02
N LEU A 110 6.75 -6.28 -21.35
CA LEU A 110 6.18 -6.46 -20.01
C LEU A 110 6.80 -5.49 -19.00
N ALA A 111 8.11 -5.23 -19.12
CA ALA A 111 8.81 -4.34 -18.21
C ALA A 111 8.32 -2.89 -18.35
N ALA A 112 8.21 -2.36 -19.58
CA ALA A 112 7.69 -1.02 -19.81
C ALA A 112 6.23 -0.88 -19.37
N ASN A 113 5.37 -1.87 -19.70
CA ASN A 113 3.96 -1.85 -19.32
C ASN A 113 3.78 -1.86 -17.79
N ALA A 114 4.52 -2.71 -17.06
CA ALA A 114 4.47 -2.72 -15.60
C ALA A 114 5.08 -1.43 -14.98
N PHE A 115 6.17 -0.91 -15.56
CA PHE A 115 6.81 0.31 -15.09
C PHE A 115 5.88 1.52 -15.14
N TYR A 116 5.05 1.64 -16.18
CA TYR A 116 4.05 2.71 -16.30
C TYR A 116 3.18 2.85 -15.04
N PHE A 117 2.69 1.73 -14.51
CA PHE A 117 1.83 1.71 -13.32
C PHE A 117 2.63 1.75 -12.01
N LEU A 118 3.73 0.99 -11.90
CA LEU A 118 4.56 0.93 -10.69
C LEU A 118 5.25 2.27 -10.39
N SER A 119 5.72 2.97 -11.42
CA SER A 119 6.24 4.34 -11.28
C SER A 119 5.13 5.36 -11.01
N SER A 120 3.86 4.99 -11.18
CA SER A 120 2.73 5.92 -11.15
C SER A 120 2.90 7.07 -12.15
N TRP A 121 3.26 6.76 -13.39
CA TRP A 121 3.57 7.75 -14.43
C TRP A 121 2.52 8.87 -14.55
N THR A 122 1.24 8.49 -14.57
CA THR A 122 0.11 9.43 -14.69
C THR A 122 -0.05 10.36 -13.50
N GLU A 123 0.48 9.99 -12.34
CA GLU A 123 0.51 10.84 -11.15
C GLU A 123 1.33 12.12 -11.38
N ARG A 124 2.31 12.10 -12.28
CA ARG A 124 3.17 13.26 -12.54
C ARG A 124 2.58 14.27 -13.53
N ARG A 125 1.47 13.92 -14.19
CA ARG A 125 0.91 14.70 -15.29
C ARG A 125 -0.25 15.57 -14.89
N THR A 126 -1.17 15.05 -14.08
CA THR A 126 -2.34 15.81 -13.64
C THR A 126 -1.98 16.67 -12.44
N ARG A 127 -1.04 17.61 -12.62
CA ARG A 127 -0.71 18.64 -11.65
C ARG A 127 -1.72 19.78 -11.77
N LYS A 128 -2.89 19.62 -11.16
CA LYS A 128 -3.68 20.78 -10.73
C LYS A 128 -3.17 21.16 -9.35
N ALA A 129 -2.49 22.30 -9.23
CA ALA A 129 -1.86 22.75 -7.98
C ALA A 129 -2.83 22.76 -6.78
N GLU A 130 -4.13 22.87 -7.04
CA GLU A 130 -5.18 22.92 -6.02
C GLU A 130 -5.82 21.55 -5.70
N GLN A 131 -5.53 20.49 -6.45
CA GLN A 131 -6.16 19.17 -6.32
C GLN A 131 -5.11 18.08 -6.08
N THR A 132 -4.66 17.96 -4.83
CA THR A 132 -3.72 16.89 -4.39
C THR A 132 -4.43 15.58 -4.06
N ARG A 133 -5.78 15.59 -4.00
CA ARG A 133 -6.58 14.39 -3.76
C ARG A 133 -7.09 13.81 -5.08
N ARG A 134 -6.86 12.52 -5.29
CA ARG A 134 -7.24 11.82 -6.52
C ARG A 134 -8.34 10.82 -6.32
N LEU A 135 -9.32 10.87 -7.21
CA LEU A 135 -10.42 9.92 -7.26
C LEU A 135 -10.17 8.89 -8.37
N TYR A 136 -10.82 7.74 -8.27
CA TYR A 136 -10.69 6.69 -9.28
C TYR A 136 -11.07 7.14 -10.72
N PRO A 137 -12.14 7.93 -10.95
CA PRO A 137 -12.48 8.41 -12.29
C PRO A 137 -11.38 9.22 -12.98
N ASP A 138 -10.46 9.82 -12.22
CA ASP A 138 -9.34 10.60 -12.75
C ASP A 138 -8.09 9.72 -13.03
N SER A 139 -8.18 8.42 -12.79
CA SER A 139 -7.04 7.49 -12.92
C SER A 139 -6.84 6.98 -14.33
N ALA A 140 -5.64 6.49 -14.62
CA ALA A 140 -5.34 5.76 -15.85
C ALA A 140 -6.25 4.53 -16.04
N PHE A 141 -6.62 3.85 -14.95
CA PHE A 141 -7.52 2.68 -15.00
C PHE A 141 -8.89 3.03 -15.53
N ALA A 142 -9.47 4.14 -15.07
CA ALA A 142 -10.76 4.60 -15.56
C ALA A 142 -10.66 5.13 -17.00
N ARG A 143 -9.64 5.95 -17.29
CA ARG A 143 -9.46 6.59 -18.60
C ARG A 143 -9.14 5.61 -19.72
N LEU A 144 -8.32 4.60 -19.44
CA LEU A 144 -7.88 3.59 -20.40
C LEU A 144 -8.71 2.29 -20.33
N GLU A 145 -9.73 2.26 -19.46
CA GLU A 145 -10.59 1.08 -19.21
C GLU A 145 -9.80 -0.18 -18.81
N ILE A 146 -8.70 0.01 -18.09
CA ILE A 146 -7.81 -1.06 -17.64
C ILE A 146 -8.21 -1.55 -16.24
N PRO A 147 -8.21 -2.87 -15.98
CA PRO A 147 -8.40 -3.43 -14.65
C PRO A 147 -7.41 -2.87 -13.61
N GLN A 148 -7.88 -2.58 -12.40
CA GLN A 148 -7.01 -2.10 -11.33
C GLN A 148 -5.92 -3.09 -10.94
N ASP A 149 -6.03 -4.37 -11.29
CA ASP A 149 -5.04 -5.38 -11.00
C ASP A 149 -4.09 -5.71 -12.16
N ILE A 150 -3.92 -4.79 -13.10
CA ILE A 150 -3.17 -5.05 -14.33
C ILE A 150 -1.72 -5.51 -14.11
N VAL A 151 -1.02 -4.99 -13.09
CA VAL A 151 0.36 -5.41 -12.79
C VAL A 151 0.38 -6.80 -12.15
N ASP A 152 -0.64 -7.16 -11.37
CA ASP A 152 -0.81 -8.55 -10.92
C ASP A 152 -0.97 -9.49 -12.13
N ARG A 153 -1.73 -9.10 -13.16
CA ARG A 153 -1.91 -9.91 -14.38
C ARG A 153 -0.62 -10.05 -15.18
N TYR A 154 0.21 -9.00 -15.23
CA TYR A 154 1.55 -9.08 -15.82
C TYR A 154 2.44 -10.06 -15.04
N LEU A 155 2.39 -10.04 -13.69
CA LEU A 155 3.07 -11.02 -12.86
C LEU A 155 2.55 -12.45 -13.14
N GLU A 156 1.24 -12.65 -13.23
CA GLU A 156 0.63 -13.95 -13.56
C GLU A 156 1.07 -14.47 -14.94
N THR A 157 1.21 -13.59 -15.93
CA THR A 157 1.74 -13.93 -17.26
C THR A 157 3.20 -14.36 -17.17
N LEU A 158 4.03 -13.59 -16.45
CA LEU A 158 5.44 -13.93 -16.24
C LEU A 158 5.60 -15.28 -15.53
N ASP A 159 4.83 -15.51 -14.46
CA ASP A 159 4.78 -16.75 -13.71
C ASP A 159 4.39 -17.94 -14.59
N GLY A 160 3.30 -17.79 -15.36
CA GLY A 160 2.81 -18.86 -16.23
C GLY A 160 3.82 -19.25 -17.30
N SER A 161 4.46 -18.27 -17.93
CA SER A 161 5.51 -18.55 -18.93
C SER A 161 6.76 -19.18 -18.30
N LEU A 162 7.14 -18.76 -17.10
CA LEU A 162 8.27 -19.34 -16.39
C LEU A 162 7.99 -20.77 -15.91
N GLN A 163 6.76 -21.05 -15.47
CA GLN A 163 6.31 -22.39 -15.14
C GLN A 163 6.38 -23.33 -16.36
N GLN A 164 5.97 -22.87 -17.55
CA GLN A 164 6.10 -23.66 -18.78
C GLN A 164 7.55 -23.99 -19.15
N VAL A 165 8.50 -23.07 -18.91
CA VAL A 165 9.93 -23.35 -19.06
C VAL A 165 10.38 -24.42 -18.05
N CYS A 166 10.02 -24.26 -16.78
CA CYS A 166 10.34 -25.20 -15.71
C CYS A 166 9.81 -26.62 -15.98
N GLU A 167 8.56 -26.74 -16.45
CA GLU A 167 7.93 -28.00 -16.82
C GLU A 167 8.65 -28.69 -17.99
N ARG A 168 9.05 -27.96 -19.03
CA ARG A 168 9.86 -28.50 -20.14
C ARG A 168 11.22 -29.03 -19.68
N LEU A 169 11.80 -28.41 -18.66
CA LEU A 169 13.06 -28.86 -18.05
C LEU A 169 12.88 -30.03 -17.05
N GLY A 170 11.65 -30.51 -16.82
CA GLY A 170 11.35 -31.52 -15.81
C GLY A 170 11.54 -31.02 -14.37
N ARG A 171 11.52 -29.71 -14.14
CA ARG A 171 11.73 -29.07 -12.84
C ARG A 171 10.40 -28.53 -12.31
N ILE A 172 9.70 -29.30 -11.49
CA ILE A 172 8.36 -28.94 -10.97
C ILE A 172 8.43 -28.13 -9.65
N ASP A 173 9.62 -27.92 -9.09
CA ASP A 173 9.81 -27.29 -7.78
C ASP A 173 9.74 -25.75 -7.82
N TRP A 174 8.59 -25.22 -8.25
CA TRP A 174 8.26 -23.80 -8.22
C TRP A 174 7.24 -23.52 -7.11
N ARG A 175 7.70 -23.30 -5.87
CA ARG A 175 6.82 -22.89 -4.76
C ARG A 175 6.83 -21.39 -4.60
N ARG A 176 5.66 -20.76 -4.76
CA ARG A 176 5.43 -19.37 -4.37
C ARG A 176 5.77 -19.20 -2.89
N SER A 177 6.49 -18.14 -2.56
CA SER A 177 6.87 -17.86 -1.18
C SER A 177 5.64 -17.48 -0.36
N VAL A 178 5.52 -18.05 0.84
CA VAL A 178 4.43 -17.78 1.79
C VAL A 178 4.75 -16.54 2.64
N TRP A 179 3.70 -15.90 3.13
CA TRP A 179 3.80 -14.85 4.15
C TRP A 179 4.26 -15.44 5.50
N PRO A 180 4.67 -14.62 6.47
CA PRO A 180 5.05 -15.10 7.79
C PRO A 180 4.02 -16.07 8.39
N LYS A 181 4.51 -17.08 9.10
CA LYS A 181 3.69 -18.17 9.67
C LYS A 181 2.99 -19.05 8.64
N GLY A 182 3.44 -19.04 7.38
CA GLY A 182 2.88 -19.87 6.32
C GLY A 182 1.56 -19.35 5.73
N ALA A 183 1.22 -18.08 5.96
CA ALA A 183 -0.01 -17.50 5.47
C ALA A 183 0.01 -17.35 3.93
N SER A 184 -1.16 -17.50 3.31
CA SER A 184 -1.32 -17.42 1.86
C SER A 184 -1.35 -15.97 1.36
N TYR A 185 -1.84 -15.03 2.17
CA TYR A 185 -1.87 -13.59 1.89
C TYR A 185 -1.73 -12.80 3.21
N ALA A 186 -1.58 -11.48 3.15
CA ALA A 186 -1.54 -10.63 4.35
C ALA A 186 -2.50 -9.44 4.27
N LEU A 187 -3.05 -9.07 5.43
CA LEU A 187 -3.89 -7.90 5.64
C LEU A 187 -3.24 -7.02 6.71
N VAL A 188 -2.83 -5.81 6.32
CA VAL A 188 -2.31 -4.81 7.25
C VAL A 188 -3.49 -4.05 7.87
N LEU A 189 -3.69 -4.22 9.16
CA LEU A 189 -4.68 -3.53 9.95
C LEU A 189 -4.16 -2.14 10.31
N SER A 190 -4.99 -1.11 10.15
CA SER A 190 -4.61 0.25 10.52
C SER A 190 -5.80 1.10 10.95
N HIS A 191 -5.50 2.15 11.72
CA HIS A 191 -6.49 3.07 12.26
C HIS A 191 -6.02 4.51 12.12
N ASP A 192 -6.81 5.35 11.47
CA ASP A 192 -6.56 6.80 11.40
C ASP A 192 -7.23 7.47 12.59
N VAL A 193 -6.43 7.94 13.54
CA VAL A 193 -6.92 8.59 14.76
C VAL A 193 -7.27 10.04 14.43
N ASP A 194 -8.36 10.24 13.67
CA ASP A 194 -8.78 11.57 13.20
C ASP A 194 -9.55 12.38 14.24
N PHE A 195 -10.04 11.68 15.27
CA PHE A 195 -10.85 12.26 16.31
C PHE A 195 -10.44 11.70 17.67
N VAL A 196 -10.13 12.60 18.60
CA VAL A 196 -9.96 12.28 20.02
C VAL A 196 -10.90 13.19 20.81
N PRO A 197 -11.87 12.62 21.56
CA PRO A 197 -12.76 13.41 22.39
C PRO A 197 -11.99 14.04 23.56
N TYR A 198 -12.12 15.37 23.72
CA TYR A 198 -11.48 16.11 24.83
C TYR A 198 -12.51 16.57 25.89
N GLY A 199 -13.80 16.28 25.68
CA GLY A 199 -14.87 16.57 26.64
C GLY A 199 -16.26 16.42 26.05
N PHE A 200 -17.27 16.66 26.90
CA PHE A 200 -18.69 16.49 26.55
C PHE A 200 -19.11 17.29 25.31
N TRP A 201 -18.61 18.52 25.16
CA TRP A 201 -18.96 19.37 24.02
C TRP A 201 -18.49 18.82 22.67
N ASP A 202 -17.33 18.15 22.63
CA ASP A 202 -16.83 17.53 21.39
C ASP A 202 -17.68 16.32 21.01
N ILE A 203 -18.04 15.50 22.01
CA ILE A 203 -18.94 14.35 21.83
C ILE A 203 -20.30 14.84 21.29
N ALA A 204 -20.89 15.87 21.90
CA ALA A 204 -22.18 16.42 21.48
C ALA A 204 -22.13 16.99 20.05
N LYS A 205 -21.12 17.81 19.73
CA LYS A 205 -20.94 18.40 18.40
C LYS A 205 -20.74 17.31 17.34
N GLN A 206 -19.91 16.32 17.63
CA GLN A 206 -19.64 15.21 16.72
C GLN A 206 -20.86 14.31 16.51
N GLY A 207 -21.65 14.10 17.57
CA GLY A 207 -22.96 13.44 17.51
C GLY A 207 -23.93 14.15 16.57
N ALA A 208 -24.13 15.46 16.75
CA ALA A 208 -24.98 16.27 15.88
C ALA A 208 -24.51 16.23 14.42
N LYS A 209 -23.20 16.38 14.18
CA LYS A 209 -22.59 16.28 12.84
C LYS A 209 -22.83 14.90 12.20
N THR A 210 -22.81 13.83 13.00
CA THR A 210 -23.07 12.47 12.54
C THR A 210 -24.52 12.27 12.13
N VAL A 211 -25.48 12.68 12.96
CA VAL A 211 -26.91 12.62 12.64
C VAL A 211 -27.22 13.43 11.37
N LEU A 212 -26.70 14.66 11.29
CA LEU A 212 -26.87 15.51 10.10
C LEU A 212 -26.27 14.87 8.84
N ARG A 213 -25.09 14.25 8.95
CA ARG A 213 -24.47 13.51 7.85
C ARG A 213 -25.38 12.38 7.35
N HIS A 214 -25.98 11.60 8.25
CA HIS A 214 -26.88 10.51 7.87
C HIS A 214 -28.14 11.03 7.18
N LEU A 215 -28.76 12.08 7.71
CA LEU A 215 -29.98 12.67 7.14
C LEU A 215 -29.76 13.36 5.80
N VAL A 216 -28.73 14.20 5.68
CA VAL A 216 -28.56 15.09 4.53
C VAL A 216 -27.67 14.49 3.46
N ARG A 217 -26.50 13.97 3.83
CA ARG A 217 -25.51 13.46 2.86
C ARG A 217 -25.80 12.03 2.44
N GLN A 218 -26.10 11.15 3.40
CA GLN A 218 -26.38 9.74 3.11
C GLN A 218 -27.85 9.45 2.86
N ARG A 219 -28.75 10.40 3.19
CA ARG A 219 -30.21 10.28 3.05
C ARG A 219 -30.77 8.99 3.68
N ASP A 220 -30.22 8.59 4.83
CA ASP A 220 -30.63 7.41 5.57
C ASP A 220 -31.15 7.77 6.97
N PRO A 221 -32.48 7.91 7.13
CA PRO A 221 -33.08 8.26 8.42
C PRO A 221 -33.01 7.11 9.44
N LYS A 222 -32.93 5.85 9.00
CA LYS A 222 -32.83 4.71 9.94
C LYS A 222 -31.49 4.76 10.67
N ASP A 223 -30.41 5.00 9.94
CA ASP A 223 -29.08 5.11 10.52
C ASP A 223 -28.91 6.39 11.32
N ALA A 224 -29.60 7.48 10.96
CA ALA A 224 -29.66 8.68 11.80
C ALA A 224 -30.28 8.38 13.17
N VAL A 225 -31.38 7.62 13.21
CA VAL A 225 -32.03 7.19 14.46
C VAL A 225 -31.14 6.23 15.24
N LEU A 226 -30.50 5.27 14.59
CA LEU A 226 -29.58 4.34 15.25
C LEU A 226 -28.35 5.05 15.84
N ALA A 227 -27.75 5.97 15.09
CA ALA A 227 -26.65 6.81 15.56
C ALA A 227 -27.06 7.67 16.77
N ALA A 228 -28.24 8.30 16.73
CA ALA A 228 -28.76 9.10 17.83
C ALA A 228 -29.05 8.24 19.08
N LYS A 229 -29.65 7.05 18.91
CA LYS A 229 -29.86 6.09 19.99
C LYS A 229 -28.55 5.61 20.60
N GLY A 230 -27.57 5.26 19.77
CA GLY A 230 -26.24 4.83 20.21
C GLY A 230 -25.53 5.91 21.02
N LEU A 231 -25.57 7.16 20.55
CA LEU A 231 -25.06 8.32 21.29
C LEU A 231 -25.76 8.50 22.64
N GLY A 232 -27.10 8.46 22.65
CA GLY A 232 -27.88 8.61 23.89
C GLY A 232 -27.57 7.51 24.91
N LEU A 233 -27.44 6.27 24.45
CA LEU A 233 -27.10 5.12 25.29
C LEU A 233 -25.67 5.24 25.86
N ALA A 234 -24.70 5.62 25.04
CA ALA A 234 -23.32 5.84 25.49
C ALA A 234 -23.24 6.94 26.55
N LEU A 235 -23.93 8.07 26.32
CA LEU A 235 -24.00 9.17 27.30
C LEU A 235 -24.68 8.73 28.61
N LEU A 236 -25.76 7.94 28.54
CA LEU A 236 -26.44 7.40 29.72
C LEU A 236 -25.50 6.50 30.55
N HIS A 237 -24.69 5.67 29.89
CA HIS A 237 -23.73 4.78 30.55
C HIS A 237 -22.37 5.43 30.86
N ARG A 238 -22.23 6.75 30.61
CA ARG A 238 -20.96 7.49 30.77
C ARG A 238 -19.79 6.84 30.01
N GLN A 239 -20.10 6.23 28.87
CA GLN A 239 -19.12 5.66 27.94
C GLN A 239 -18.81 6.68 26.85
N ASP A 240 -17.56 6.66 26.38
CA ASP A 240 -17.14 7.47 25.25
C ASP A 240 -17.44 6.75 23.93
N PRO A 241 -18.39 7.23 23.11
CA PRO A 241 -18.75 6.56 21.86
C PRO A 241 -17.71 6.77 20.74
N TYR A 242 -16.69 7.60 20.96
CA TYR A 242 -15.74 8.02 19.94
C TYR A 242 -14.27 7.79 20.33
N GLY A 243 -13.96 7.75 21.62
CA GLY A 243 -12.64 7.47 22.20
C GLY A 243 -12.31 5.98 22.29
N CYS A 244 -12.38 5.26 21.18
CA CYS A 244 -12.36 3.79 21.17
C CYS A 244 -10.95 3.16 21.07
N VAL A 245 -9.86 3.93 21.07
CA VAL A 245 -8.49 3.38 20.90
C VAL A 245 -8.16 2.30 21.95
N PRO A 246 -8.41 2.50 23.25
CA PRO A 246 -8.15 1.47 24.26
C PRO A 246 -8.97 0.19 24.05
N GLU A 247 -10.24 0.31 23.62
CA GLU A 247 -11.12 -0.82 23.35
C GLU A 247 -10.62 -1.65 22.15
N ILE A 248 -10.23 -0.97 21.06
CA ILE A 248 -9.67 -1.59 19.86
C ILE A 248 -8.42 -2.39 20.26
N ILE A 249 -7.47 -1.76 20.96
CA ILE A 249 -6.26 -2.41 21.46
C ILE A 249 -6.59 -3.66 22.29
N ALA A 250 -7.53 -3.55 23.23
CA ALA A 250 -7.90 -4.66 24.09
C ALA A 250 -8.49 -5.84 23.28
N ARG A 251 -9.31 -5.56 22.27
CA ARG A 251 -9.93 -6.59 21.42
C ARG A 251 -8.94 -7.20 20.42
N GLU A 252 -8.07 -6.40 19.83
CA GLU A 252 -7.01 -6.89 18.95
C GLU A 252 -6.01 -7.79 19.68
N LYS A 253 -5.63 -7.43 20.92
CA LYS A 253 -4.82 -8.31 21.80
C LYS A 253 -5.49 -9.66 22.03
N LYS A 254 -6.81 -9.69 22.28
CA LYS A 254 -7.57 -10.95 22.44
C LYS A 254 -7.56 -11.79 21.17
N LEU A 255 -7.62 -11.15 20.01
CA LEU A 255 -7.53 -11.79 18.69
C LEU A 255 -6.09 -12.13 18.27
N ARG A 256 -5.09 -11.74 19.08
CA ARG A 256 -3.65 -11.92 18.80
C ARG A 256 -3.19 -11.26 17.49
N VAL A 257 -3.81 -10.13 17.15
CA VAL A 257 -3.43 -9.28 16.03
C VAL A 257 -2.90 -7.94 16.55
N ARG A 258 -2.24 -7.20 15.66
CA ARG A 258 -1.79 -5.83 15.90
C ARG A 258 -2.11 -4.97 14.69
N SER A 259 -2.27 -3.67 14.92
CA SER A 259 -2.57 -2.67 13.92
C SER A 259 -1.58 -1.50 13.98
N SER A 260 -1.50 -0.76 12.87
CA SER A 260 -0.78 0.51 12.77
C SER A 260 -1.72 1.69 13.01
N PHE A 261 -1.49 2.46 14.07
CA PHE A 261 -2.24 3.67 14.38
C PHE A 261 -1.56 4.90 13.78
N GLN A 262 -2.27 5.59 12.90
CA GLN A 262 -1.85 6.84 12.28
C GLN A 262 -2.28 8.00 13.17
N VAL A 263 -1.31 8.77 13.67
CA VAL A 263 -1.54 9.89 14.59
C VAL A 263 -1.08 11.20 13.97
N ALA A 264 -1.99 12.17 13.91
CA ALA A 264 -1.68 13.50 13.41
C ALA A 264 -1.13 14.37 14.54
N VAL A 265 -0.16 15.21 14.20
CA VAL A 265 0.52 16.08 15.17
C VAL A 265 0.39 17.56 14.88
N ALA A 266 -0.17 17.91 13.72
CA ALA A 266 -0.36 19.30 13.33
C ALA A 266 -1.77 19.52 12.80
N ARG A 267 -2.25 20.76 12.99
CA ARG A 267 -3.53 21.26 12.48
C ARG A 267 -3.26 22.47 11.61
N ARG A 268 -2.95 22.23 10.34
CA ARG A 268 -2.57 23.28 9.37
C ARG A 268 -3.73 23.65 8.45
N HIS A 269 -4.83 22.91 8.51
CA HIS A 269 -6.05 23.15 7.73
C HIS A 269 -7.32 22.87 8.56
N PRO A 270 -8.46 23.54 8.29
CA PRO A 270 -9.71 23.29 9.02
C PRO A 270 -10.27 21.87 8.93
N VAL A 271 -9.80 21.07 7.97
CA VAL A 271 -10.20 19.66 7.81
C VAL A 271 -9.29 18.69 8.56
N ASP A 272 -8.22 19.19 9.21
CA ASP A 272 -7.36 18.36 10.05
C ASP A 272 -8.08 17.88 11.33
N VAL A 273 -7.40 17.02 12.07
CA VAL A 273 -7.87 16.40 13.31
C VAL A 273 -8.37 17.43 14.34
N ASN A 274 -9.20 16.99 15.29
CA ASN A 274 -9.80 17.90 16.28
C ASN A 274 -8.89 18.22 17.49
N TYR A 275 -7.76 17.52 17.64
CA TYR A 275 -6.91 17.56 18.84
C TYR A 275 -5.50 18.09 18.56
N ARG A 276 -4.75 18.41 19.62
CA ARG A 276 -3.33 18.78 19.56
C ARG A 276 -2.52 17.82 20.41
N ILE A 277 -1.44 17.26 19.86
CA ILE A 277 -0.58 16.31 20.58
C ILE A 277 0.22 16.99 21.72
N GLU A 278 0.31 18.31 21.68
CA GLU A 278 0.95 19.12 22.71
C GLU A 278 0.14 19.14 24.02
N ASP A 279 -1.16 18.84 23.97
CA ASP A 279 -2.02 18.76 25.14
C ASP A 279 -1.76 17.45 25.89
N ASP A 280 -1.45 17.55 27.19
CA ASP A 280 -1.05 16.40 28.00
C ASP A 280 -2.08 15.26 28.05
N PRO A 281 -3.39 15.50 28.22
CA PRO A 281 -4.38 14.43 28.19
C PRO A 281 -4.46 13.72 26.83
N ILE A 282 -4.26 14.44 25.73
CA ILE A 282 -4.26 13.88 24.37
C ILE A 282 -3.01 13.03 24.15
N ARG A 283 -1.83 13.56 24.51
CA ARG A 283 -0.59 12.82 24.47
C ARG A 283 -0.71 11.52 25.27
N ASP A 284 -1.23 11.59 26.48
CA ASP A 284 -1.34 10.44 27.37
C ASP A 284 -2.34 9.40 26.84
N TYR A 285 -3.46 9.83 26.23
CA TYR A 285 -4.38 8.94 25.52
C TYR A 285 -3.69 8.23 24.34
N LEU A 286 -2.93 8.95 23.53
CA LEU A 286 -2.21 8.39 22.37
C LEU A 286 -1.04 7.50 22.80
N ARG A 287 -0.39 7.79 23.92
CA ARG A 287 0.71 7.00 24.49
C ARG A 287 0.29 5.55 24.81
N THR A 288 -0.99 5.32 25.09
CA THR A 288 -1.52 3.96 25.31
C THR A 288 -1.28 3.01 24.13
N ILE A 289 -1.20 3.52 22.90
CA ILE A 289 -0.85 2.75 21.70
C ILE A 289 0.55 2.15 21.84
N LEU A 290 1.53 3.00 22.21
CA LEU A 290 2.93 2.60 22.37
C LEU A 290 3.11 1.66 23.55
N GLU A 291 2.54 2.00 24.71
CA GLU A 291 2.60 1.18 25.94
C GLU A 291 1.99 -0.21 25.71
N ALA A 292 0.99 -0.31 24.83
CA ALA A 292 0.39 -1.58 24.45
C ALA A 292 1.22 -2.40 23.45
N GLY A 293 2.31 -1.85 22.91
CA GLY A 293 3.18 -2.49 21.91
C GLY A 293 2.65 -2.43 20.48
N PHE A 294 1.74 -1.50 20.19
CA PHE A 294 1.18 -1.29 18.84
C PHE A 294 2.04 -0.32 18.03
N ASP A 295 1.81 -0.33 16.73
CA ASP A 295 2.62 0.41 15.80
C ASP A 295 2.13 1.85 15.64
N LEU A 296 2.91 2.82 16.15
CA LEU A 296 2.61 4.25 16.03
C LEU A 296 3.23 4.82 14.75
N CYS A 297 2.38 5.38 13.90
CA CYS A 297 2.74 5.92 12.60
C CYS A 297 2.33 7.40 12.49
N LEU A 298 2.98 8.13 11.59
CA LEU A 298 2.65 9.54 11.33
C LEU A 298 1.41 9.64 10.43
N HIS A 299 0.38 10.33 10.91
CA HIS A 299 -0.67 10.83 10.03
C HIS A 299 -0.30 12.24 9.55
N GLY A 300 0.31 12.34 8.37
CA GLY A 300 0.72 13.63 7.83
C GLY A 300 -0.50 14.55 7.67
N SER A 301 -0.42 15.78 8.18
CA SER A 301 -1.53 16.74 8.11
C SER A 301 -1.94 17.01 6.66
N TYR A 302 -3.17 17.49 6.44
CA TYR A 302 -3.74 17.64 5.08
C TYR A 302 -2.83 18.41 4.11
N ARG A 303 -2.04 19.36 4.63
CA ARG A 303 -1.13 20.23 3.87
C ARG A 303 0.35 19.99 4.19
N SER A 304 0.68 18.87 4.82
CA SER A 304 2.06 18.54 5.23
C SER A 304 3.01 18.37 4.04
N THR A 305 2.50 17.91 2.90
CA THR A 305 3.27 17.71 1.66
C THR A 305 3.23 18.91 0.72
N GLU A 306 2.63 20.04 1.09
CA GLU A 306 2.71 21.26 0.27
C GLU A 306 4.10 21.91 0.37
N HIS A 307 4.81 21.67 1.47
CA HIS A 307 6.17 22.14 1.68
C HIS A 307 7.01 21.03 2.33
N PRO A 308 8.17 20.67 1.75
CA PRO A 308 8.99 19.55 2.24
C PRO A 308 9.33 19.62 3.74
N ASP A 309 9.56 20.81 4.27
CA ASP A 309 9.98 20.99 5.67
C ASP A 309 8.83 20.74 6.67
N ARG A 310 7.57 20.95 6.27
CA ARG A 310 6.42 20.74 7.17
C ARG A 310 6.26 19.28 7.57
N TYR A 311 6.45 18.36 6.63
CA TYR A 311 6.38 16.93 6.93
C TYR A 311 7.51 16.50 7.88
N LEU A 312 8.72 17.05 7.69
CA LEU A 312 9.87 16.80 8.58
C LEU A 312 9.62 17.34 10.00
N GLU A 313 9.05 18.54 10.10
CA GLU A 313 8.64 19.13 11.39
C GLU A 313 7.62 18.26 12.12
N GLU A 314 6.64 17.71 11.39
CA GLU A 314 5.61 16.83 11.94
C GLU A 314 6.21 15.49 12.41
N ALA A 315 7.04 14.84 11.60
CA ALA A 315 7.75 13.63 12.03
C ALA A 315 8.62 13.87 13.28
N ALA A 316 9.33 15.01 13.32
CA ALA A 316 10.14 15.41 14.47
C ALA A 316 9.27 15.73 15.70
N LEU A 317 8.10 16.35 15.53
CA LEU A 317 7.17 16.62 16.62
C LEU A 317 6.60 15.33 17.21
N LEU A 318 6.17 14.38 16.38
CA LEU A 318 5.72 13.07 16.84
C LEU A 318 6.82 12.34 17.63
N THR A 319 8.06 12.40 17.12
CA THR A 319 9.23 11.83 17.78
C THR A 319 9.48 12.45 19.15
N ARG A 320 9.42 13.78 19.26
CA ARG A 320 9.63 14.49 20.54
C ARG A 320 8.54 14.22 21.57
N ARG A 321 7.29 13.99 21.13
CA ARG A 321 6.13 13.88 22.03
C ARG A 321 5.75 12.45 22.40
N LEU A 322 6.02 11.48 21.52
CA LEU A 322 5.64 10.07 21.72
C LEU A 322 6.78 9.12 21.34
N ALA A 323 7.01 8.90 20.04
CA ALA A 323 8.05 8.02 19.53
C ALA A 323 8.33 8.30 18.06
N ARG A 324 9.50 7.86 17.58
CA ARG A 324 9.84 7.97 16.17
C ARG A 324 8.90 7.11 15.32
N PRO A 325 8.15 7.70 14.36
CA PRO A 325 7.30 6.92 13.47
C PRO A 325 8.15 6.13 12.46
N LEU A 326 7.80 4.87 12.23
CA LEU A 326 8.36 4.07 11.14
C LEU A 326 7.45 4.08 9.91
N GLY A 327 6.14 4.18 10.11
CA GLY A 327 5.15 4.23 9.04
C GLY A 327 4.48 5.58 8.92
N SER A 328 3.76 5.78 7.81
CA SER A 328 2.93 6.96 7.58
C SER A 328 1.66 6.64 6.80
N ARG A 329 0.65 7.50 6.97
CA ARG A 329 -0.43 7.72 6.00
C ARG A 329 -0.74 9.20 5.88
N GLN A 330 -0.97 9.68 4.67
CA GLN A 330 -1.34 11.07 4.41
C GLN A 330 -2.84 11.31 4.61
N HIS A 331 -3.20 12.35 5.37
CA HIS A 331 -4.59 12.70 5.63
C HIS A 331 -5.36 12.96 4.32
N PHE A 332 -6.58 12.43 4.24
CA PHE A 332 -7.45 12.42 3.04
C PHE A 332 -6.90 11.69 1.80
N LEU A 333 -5.74 11.01 1.91
CA LEU A 333 -4.98 10.50 0.77
C LEU A 333 -4.63 11.63 -0.22
N SER A 334 -4.36 12.83 0.32
CA SER A 334 -4.15 14.06 -0.43
C SER A 334 -2.66 14.38 -0.50
N PHE A 335 -2.03 14.10 -1.64
CA PHE A 335 -0.59 14.30 -1.85
C PHE A 335 -0.22 14.40 -3.33
N ASP A 336 0.95 14.97 -3.58
CA ASP A 336 1.71 14.75 -4.81
C ASP A 336 2.70 13.59 -4.60
N TYR A 337 2.84 12.71 -5.60
CA TYR A 337 3.60 11.46 -5.50
C TYR A 337 5.07 11.71 -5.13
N ASP A 338 5.77 12.51 -5.94
CA ASP A 338 7.21 12.73 -5.74
C ASP A 338 7.46 13.52 -4.46
N THR A 339 6.59 14.50 -4.17
CA THR A 339 6.71 15.30 -2.95
C THR A 339 6.51 14.46 -1.69
N LEU A 340 5.53 13.56 -1.65
CA LEU A 340 5.28 12.68 -0.51
C LEU A 340 6.45 11.74 -0.25
N PHE A 341 6.88 10.98 -1.26
CA PHE A 341 7.91 9.96 -1.06
C PHE A 341 9.29 10.57 -0.78
N THR A 342 9.60 11.73 -1.37
CA THR A 342 10.80 12.50 -1.02
C THR A 342 10.77 12.97 0.44
N ALA A 343 9.64 13.52 0.90
CA ALA A 343 9.50 13.99 2.28
C ALA A 343 9.58 12.83 3.28
N GLN A 344 8.93 11.70 2.99
CA GLN A 344 8.97 10.48 3.80
C GLN A 344 10.37 9.89 3.90
N GLU A 345 11.09 9.77 2.79
CA GLU A 345 12.47 9.26 2.78
C GLU A 345 13.38 10.17 3.61
N ARG A 346 13.27 11.51 3.44
CA ARG A 346 14.03 12.48 4.25
C ARG A 346 13.68 12.45 5.73
N ALA A 347 12.42 12.17 6.08
CA ALA A 347 11.97 12.01 7.46
C ALA A 347 12.40 10.67 8.10
N GLY A 348 12.95 9.76 7.29
CA GLY A 348 13.32 8.41 7.73
C GLY A 348 12.09 7.53 8.01
N ILE A 349 10.97 7.78 7.33
CA ILE A 349 9.82 6.88 7.27
C ILE A 349 10.21 5.67 6.42
N LEU A 350 9.89 4.47 6.91
CA LEU A 350 10.26 3.21 6.28
C LEU A 350 9.15 2.62 5.41
N TYR A 351 7.88 2.92 5.70
CA TYR A 351 6.76 2.48 4.88
C TYR A 351 5.60 3.48 4.85
N ASP A 352 4.86 3.46 3.75
CA ASP A 352 3.66 4.27 3.51
C ASP A 352 2.44 3.37 3.36
N MET A 353 1.26 3.93 3.66
CA MET A 353 -0.05 3.31 3.47
C MET A 353 -1.06 4.29 2.83
N SER A 354 -0.57 5.24 2.02
CA SER A 354 -1.35 6.33 1.44
C SER A 354 -1.84 6.04 0.02
N MET A 355 -1.17 5.14 -0.73
CA MET A 355 -1.59 4.84 -2.12
C MET A 355 -2.84 3.95 -2.14
N GLY A 356 -4.00 4.60 -2.16
CA GLY A 356 -5.32 4.06 -2.47
C GLY A 356 -6.21 5.14 -3.10
N PHE A 357 -7.37 4.74 -3.62
CA PHE A 357 -8.41 5.69 -4.03
C PHE A 357 -9.45 5.83 -2.91
N PRO A 358 -9.82 7.06 -2.50
CA PRO A 358 -10.77 7.25 -1.42
C PRO A 358 -12.19 6.77 -1.77
N ASP A 359 -12.52 6.71 -3.07
CA ASP A 359 -13.82 6.36 -3.60
C ASP A 359 -13.91 4.95 -4.21
N ARG A 360 -12.78 4.21 -4.28
CA ARG A 360 -12.76 2.85 -4.83
C ARG A 360 -11.77 1.93 -4.11
N SER A 361 -12.26 0.75 -3.74
CA SER A 361 -11.44 -0.32 -3.17
C SER A 361 -10.51 -0.94 -4.22
N GLY A 362 -9.31 -1.32 -3.80
CA GLY A 362 -8.31 -1.97 -4.63
C GLY A 362 -7.06 -1.13 -4.90
N PRO A 363 -6.09 -1.67 -5.67
CA PRO A 363 -4.79 -1.03 -5.87
C PRO A 363 -4.87 0.25 -6.71
N ARG A 364 -4.07 1.25 -6.30
CA ARG A 364 -3.84 2.49 -7.05
C ARG A 364 -2.72 2.37 -8.09
N THR A 365 -1.92 1.31 -8.06
CA THR A 365 -0.76 1.13 -8.96
C THR A 365 -0.80 -0.17 -9.75
N GLY A 366 -1.97 -0.80 -9.89
CA GLY A 366 -2.04 -2.06 -10.64
C GLY A 366 -1.67 -3.30 -9.84
N PHE A 367 -1.08 -3.13 -8.65
CA PHE A 367 -0.30 -4.16 -7.98
C PHE A 367 -0.75 -4.41 -6.54
N SER A 368 -0.93 -5.68 -6.20
CA SER A 368 -1.44 -6.16 -4.90
C SER A 368 -0.36 -6.62 -3.93
N HIS A 369 0.90 -6.25 -4.16
CA HIS A 369 1.98 -6.54 -3.23
C HIS A 369 2.70 -5.24 -2.82
N PRO A 370 3.39 -5.24 -1.67
CA PRO A 370 4.24 -4.12 -1.31
C PRO A 370 5.35 -3.92 -2.35
N TYR A 371 5.69 -2.67 -2.64
CA TYR A 371 6.72 -2.32 -3.60
C TYR A 371 7.43 -1.04 -3.17
N PHE A 372 8.64 -0.81 -3.68
CA PHE A 372 9.34 0.44 -3.47
C PHE A 372 8.93 1.41 -4.59
N PRO A 373 8.28 2.55 -4.29
CA PRO A 373 7.95 3.59 -5.26
C PRO A 373 9.19 4.05 -6.03
N TYR A 374 9.04 4.51 -7.27
CA TYR A 374 10.18 4.86 -8.11
C TYR A 374 10.42 6.38 -8.14
N CYS A 375 11.65 6.80 -7.83
CA CYS A 375 12.13 8.17 -7.96
C CYS A 375 12.72 8.37 -9.35
N LEU A 376 11.97 8.98 -10.27
CA LEU A 376 12.45 9.27 -11.62
C LEU A 376 13.65 10.22 -11.64
N PRO A 377 13.68 11.33 -10.86
CA PRO A 377 14.83 12.25 -10.88
C PRO A 377 16.17 11.61 -10.50
N GLU A 378 16.15 10.63 -9.61
CA GLU A 378 17.36 9.93 -9.14
C GLU A 378 17.55 8.56 -9.79
N ASP A 379 16.66 8.19 -10.71
CA ASP A 379 16.59 6.90 -11.40
C ASP A 379 16.78 5.68 -10.50
N ARG A 380 16.08 5.68 -9.36
CA ARG A 380 16.14 4.61 -8.36
C ARG A 380 14.81 4.46 -7.61
N PRO A 381 14.57 3.32 -6.95
CA PRO A 381 13.49 3.22 -5.97
C PRO A 381 13.74 4.13 -4.76
N TYR A 382 12.68 4.70 -4.21
CA TYR A 382 12.69 5.32 -2.89
C TYR A 382 12.94 4.24 -1.82
N ASN A 383 13.57 4.61 -0.72
CA ASN A 383 13.74 3.79 0.48
C ASN A 383 12.50 3.83 1.39
N VAL A 384 11.33 3.92 0.80
CA VAL A 384 10.03 3.86 1.48
C VAL A 384 9.27 2.69 0.89
N LEU A 385 8.87 1.73 1.70
CA LEU A 385 8.05 0.62 1.23
C LEU A 385 6.60 1.07 1.13
N GLN A 386 6.00 1.00 -0.05
CA GLN A 386 4.58 1.25 -0.19
C GLN A 386 3.74 -0.01 0.06
N ILE A 387 2.78 0.07 0.98
CA ILE A 387 1.76 -0.96 1.25
C ILE A 387 0.39 -0.43 0.81
N GLY A 388 -0.13 -0.92 -0.31
CA GLY A 388 -1.37 -0.43 -0.95
C GLY A 388 -2.58 -0.37 -0.01
N LEU A 389 -3.37 0.72 -0.04
CA LEU A 389 -4.61 0.84 0.73
C LEU A 389 -5.80 0.36 -0.11
N PHE A 390 -6.42 -0.75 0.30
CA PHE A 390 -7.48 -1.40 -0.50
C PHE A 390 -8.86 -1.28 0.12
N LEU A 391 -8.96 -1.29 1.45
CA LEU A 391 -10.23 -1.25 2.16
C LEU A 391 -10.23 -0.07 3.13
N MET A 392 -11.30 0.71 3.08
CA MET A 392 -11.52 1.82 4.00
C MET A 392 -13.00 1.90 4.34
N ASP A 393 -13.31 1.98 5.62
CA ASP A 393 -14.68 2.18 6.12
C ASP A 393 -15.40 3.34 5.41
N VAL A 394 -14.73 4.49 5.25
CA VAL A 394 -15.27 5.67 4.57
C VAL A 394 -15.51 5.41 3.08
N THR A 395 -14.67 4.64 2.39
CA THR A 395 -14.91 4.24 0.99
C THR A 395 -16.19 3.44 0.87
N LEU A 396 -16.30 2.34 1.63
CA LEU A 396 -17.46 1.46 1.59
C LEU A 396 -18.73 2.21 1.99
N ARG A 397 -18.66 3.01 3.05
CA ARG A 397 -19.83 3.65 3.64
C ARG A 397 -20.25 4.94 2.97
N SER A 398 -19.31 5.86 2.79
CA SER A 398 -19.61 7.25 2.40
C SER A 398 -19.52 7.46 0.90
N TYR A 399 -18.63 6.76 0.20
CA TYR A 399 -18.52 6.86 -1.26
C TYR A 399 -19.42 5.86 -1.98
N GLN A 400 -19.44 4.60 -1.53
CA GLN A 400 -20.19 3.54 -2.21
C GLN A 400 -21.58 3.28 -1.61
N GLY A 401 -21.87 3.83 -0.43
CA GLY A 401 -23.18 3.66 0.23
C GLY A 401 -23.49 2.23 0.67
N LEU A 402 -22.49 1.35 0.74
CA LEU A 402 -22.67 -0.05 1.12
C LEU A 402 -22.96 -0.18 2.62
N LYS A 403 -23.69 -1.23 3.01
CA LYS A 403 -23.99 -1.57 4.42
C LYS A 403 -24.20 -3.08 4.57
N GLY A 404 -24.05 -3.58 5.80
CA GLY A 404 -24.35 -4.98 6.16
C GLY A 404 -23.74 -5.97 5.17
N GLU A 405 -24.55 -6.90 4.65
CA GLU A 405 -24.13 -7.92 3.68
C GLU A 405 -23.52 -7.35 2.39
N ALA A 406 -23.96 -6.19 1.92
CA ALA A 406 -23.39 -5.60 0.71
C ALA A 406 -21.96 -5.11 0.95
N ALA A 407 -21.70 -4.48 2.10
CA ALA A 407 -20.36 -4.08 2.50
C ALA A 407 -19.48 -5.32 2.78
N TRP A 408 -20.04 -6.34 3.43
CA TRP A 408 -19.34 -7.60 3.67
C TRP A 408 -18.93 -8.30 2.38
N ARG A 409 -19.81 -8.38 1.37
CA ARG A 409 -19.46 -8.95 0.06
C ARG A 409 -18.31 -8.21 -0.61
N ALA A 410 -18.24 -6.89 -0.49
CA ALA A 410 -17.13 -6.10 -1.03
C ALA A 410 -15.82 -6.41 -0.30
N ILE A 411 -15.84 -6.45 1.05
CA ILE A 411 -14.68 -6.84 1.87
C ILE A 411 -14.20 -8.24 1.47
N ARG A 412 -15.11 -9.22 1.45
CA ARG A 412 -14.79 -10.61 1.11
C ARG A 412 -14.20 -10.73 -0.29
N HIS A 413 -14.80 -10.08 -1.28
CA HIS A 413 -14.28 -10.09 -2.65
C HIS A 413 -12.84 -9.57 -2.73
N THR A 414 -12.51 -8.51 -1.97
CA THR A 414 -11.13 -8.01 -1.89
C THR A 414 -10.18 -9.02 -1.24
N LEU A 415 -10.58 -9.64 -0.12
CA LEU A 415 -9.76 -10.64 0.57
C LEU A 415 -9.54 -11.91 -0.28
N ASP A 416 -10.59 -12.40 -0.94
CA ASP A 416 -10.50 -13.53 -1.89
C ASP A 416 -9.53 -13.21 -3.03
N GLY A 417 -9.53 -11.97 -3.53
CA GLY A 417 -8.59 -11.49 -4.52
C GLY A 417 -7.14 -11.52 -4.04
N LEU A 418 -6.88 -11.05 -2.81
CA LEU A 418 -5.56 -11.12 -2.19
C LEU A 418 -5.11 -12.58 -2.00
N GLN A 419 -6.00 -13.45 -1.53
CA GLN A 419 -5.70 -14.87 -1.31
C GLN A 419 -5.27 -15.55 -2.62
N ARG A 420 -6.02 -15.36 -3.72
CA ARG A 420 -5.67 -15.96 -5.02
C ARG A 420 -4.30 -15.52 -5.54
N LYS A 421 -3.94 -14.27 -5.30
CA LYS A 421 -2.71 -13.65 -5.80
C LYS A 421 -1.52 -13.83 -4.87
N GLY A 422 -1.76 -14.24 -3.63
CA GLY A 422 -0.77 -14.19 -2.56
C GLY A 422 -0.40 -12.75 -2.15
N GLY A 423 -1.31 -11.81 -2.36
CA GLY A 423 -1.07 -10.37 -2.18
C GLY A 423 -1.03 -9.91 -0.72
N CYS A 424 -0.77 -8.62 -0.55
CA CYS A 424 -0.91 -7.91 0.69
C CYS A 424 -1.43 -6.49 0.48
N ALA A 425 -2.41 -6.09 1.29
CA ALA A 425 -2.92 -4.73 1.32
C ALA A 425 -3.17 -4.26 2.75
N SER A 426 -3.20 -2.95 2.92
CA SER A 426 -3.68 -2.30 4.13
C SER A 426 -5.19 -2.04 4.08
N ALA A 427 -5.80 -2.09 5.25
CA ALA A 427 -7.17 -1.71 5.51
C ALA A 427 -7.20 -0.65 6.63
N VAL A 428 -8.07 0.35 6.49
CA VAL A 428 -8.24 1.41 7.50
C VAL A 428 -9.67 1.50 8.01
N TRP A 429 -9.79 1.46 9.34
CA TRP A 429 -11.04 1.73 10.06
C TRP A 429 -10.79 2.83 11.07
N HIS A 430 -11.60 3.89 11.07
CA HIS A 430 -11.39 5.01 11.98
C HIS A 430 -11.89 4.64 13.38
N PRO A 431 -11.14 4.93 14.47
CA PRO A 431 -11.53 4.55 15.84
C PRO A 431 -12.93 5.02 16.23
N ILE A 432 -13.34 6.19 15.75
CA ILE A 432 -14.67 6.78 15.99
C ILE A 432 -15.84 5.89 15.54
N VAL A 433 -15.59 4.90 14.68
CA VAL A 433 -16.60 3.94 14.20
C VAL A 433 -16.93 2.86 15.24
N PHE A 434 -15.99 2.52 16.13
CA PHE A 434 -16.11 1.35 16.99
C PHE A 434 -17.16 1.48 18.09
N GLY A 435 -17.46 2.70 18.56
CA GLY A 435 -18.55 2.93 19.50
C GLY A 435 -19.95 2.83 18.86
N GLY A 436 -20.05 2.51 17.57
CA GLY A 436 -21.29 2.26 16.84
C GLY A 436 -22.15 3.51 16.57
N ALA A 437 -21.91 4.61 17.29
CA ALA A 437 -22.64 5.86 17.13
C ALA A 437 -22.33 6.55 15.81
N ARG A 438 -21.11 6.39 15.26
CA ARG A 438 -20.71 7.02 13.99
C ARG A 438 -21.29 6.30 12.79
N ASP A 439 -21.05 5.02 12.63
CA ASP A 439 -21.54 4.23 11.49
C ASP A 439 -22.01 2.85 12.02
N PRO A 440 -23.31 2.69 12.35
CA PRO A 440 -23.80 1.48 13.01
C PRO A 440 -23.46 0.19 12.25
N GLY A 441 -22.88 -0.79 12.96
CA GLY A 441 -22.53 -2.12 12.44
C GLY A 441 -21.20 -2.21 11.69
N TYR A 442 -20.53 -1.09 11.42
CA TYR A 442 -19.23 -1.09 10.75
C TYR A 442 -18.08 -1.58 11.63
N ASP A 443 -18.24 -1.48 12.95
CA ASP A 443 -17.38 -2.13 13.94
C ASP A 443 -17.38 -3.65 13.74
N ARG A 444 -18.55 -4.26 13.57
CA ARG A 444 -18.68 -5.71 13.34
C ARG A 444 -17.99 -6.15 12.07
N LEU A 445 -18.15 -5.39 10.97
CA LEU A 445 -17.47 -5.67 9.71
C LEU A 445 -15.94 -5.72 9.85
N TYR A 446 -15.35 -4.85 10.69
CA TYR A 446 -13.92 -4.88 10.98
C TYR A 446 -13.50 -6.20 11.65
N TRP A 447 -14.24 -6.61 12.68
CA TRP A 447 -13.94 -7.85 13.40
C TRP A 447 -14.19 -9.09 12.55
N ASP A 448 -15.22 -9.06 11.70
CA ASP A 448 -15.52 -10.14 10.75
C ASP A 448 -14.42 -10.26 9.69
N MET A 449 -13.89 -9.13 9.21
CA MET A 449 -12.76 -9.08 8.28
C MET A 449 -11.51 -9.77 8.88
N ILE A 450 -11.19 -9.50 10.14
CA ILE A 450 -10.06 -10.16 10.84
C ILE A 450 -10.31 -11.66 10.99
N ARG A 451 -11.51 -12.07 11.42
CA ARG A 451 -11.86 -13.49 11.58
C ARG A 451 -11.76 -14.23 10.25
N TYR A 452 -12.36 -13.70 9.20
CA TYR A 452 -12.31 -14.27 7.86
C TYR A 452 -10.89 -14.36 7.34
N THR A 453 -10.06 -13.36 7.64
CA THR A 453 -8.63 -13.39 7.29
C THR A 453 -7.95 -14.62 7.88
N HIS A 454 -8.16 -14.90 9.17
CA HIS A 454 -7.61 -16.09 9.81
C HIS A 454 -8.21 -17.40 9.27
N GLU A 455 -9.53 -17.46 9.09
CA GLU A 455 -10.25 -18.64 8.61
C GLU A 455 -9.80 -19.07 7.21
N THR A 456 -9.38 -18.11 6.37
CA THR A 456 -8.90 -18.36 5.00
C THR A 456 -7.36 -18.47 4.91
N GLY A 457 -6.67 -18.58 6.04
CA GLY A 457 -5.22 -18.77 6.08
C GLY A 457 -4.39 -17.52 5.77
N GLY A 458 -4.97 -16.33 5.94
CA GLY A 458 -4.30 -15.04 5.82
C GLY A 458 -3.66 -14.56 7.14
N LEU A 459 -2.70 -13.65 7.01
CA LEU A 459 -2.03 -12.98 8.12
C LEU A 459 -2.62 -11.59 8.35
N ALA A 460 -3.42 -11.41 9.40
CA ALA A 460 -3.81 -10.09 9.89
C ALA A 460 -2.71 -9.52 10.81
N THR A 461 -2.12 -8.38 10.46
CA THR A 461 -0.96 -7.80 11.19
C THR A 461 -0.78 -6.29 10.97
N ASP A 462 0.29 -5.71 11.50
CA ASP A 462 0.64 -4.30 11.39
C ASP A 462 1.61 -4.03 10.22
N GLY A 463 1.73 -2.76 9.82
CA GLY A 463 2.61 -2.34 8.73
C GLY A 463 4.09 -2.58 9.05
N ARG A 464 4.49 -2.45 10.32
CA ARG A 464 5.85 -2.74 10.79
C ARG A 464 6.28 -4.18 10.48
N THR A 465 5.43 -5.16 10.78
CA THR A 465 5.70 -6.58 10.56
C THR A 465 5.85 -6.89 9.07
N VAL A 466 4.98 -6.32 8.22
CA VAL A 466 5.08 -6.47 6.76
C VAL A 466 6.35 -5.80 6.23
N ASN A 467 6.66 -4.59 6.69
CA ASN A 467 7.87 -3.87 6.29
C ASN A 467 9.15 -4.64 6.63
N GLU A 468 9.26 -5.19 7.84
CA GLU A 468 10.41 -6.00 8.24
C GLU A 468 10.56 -7.25 7.37
N PHE A 469 9.46 -7.97 7.12
CA PHE A 469 9.46 -9.16 6.28
C PHE A 469 9.87 -8.84 4.84
N TRP A 470 9.27 -7.79 4.26
CA TRP A 470 9.50 -7.42 2.87
C TRP A 470 10.92 -6.90 2.66
N ARG A 471 11.46 -6.11 3.60
CA ARG A 471 12.84 -5.62 3.52
C ARG A 471 13.88 -6.72 3.68
N ARG A 472 13.64 -7.73 4.53
CA ARG A 472 14.50 -8.92 4.58
C ARG A 472 14.51 -9.64 3.23
N ARG A 473 13.35 -9.77 2.58
CA ARG A 473 13.26 -10.34 1.24
C ARG A 473 14.00 -9.48 0.20
N ALA A 474 13.86 -8.16 0.28
CA ALA A 474 14.47 -7.20 -0.63
C ALA A 474 16.02 -7.26 -0.70
N GLN A 475 16.69 -7.79 0.34
CA GLN A 475 18.14 -7.97 0.35
C GLN A 475 18.66 -8.88 -0.78
N ALA A 476 17.81 -9.76 -1.32
CA ALA A 476 18.14 -10.65 -2.43
C ALA A 476 18.06 -9.97 -3.81
N TYR A 477 17.76 -8.67 -3.88
CA TYR A 477 17.47 -7.96 -5.12
C TYR A 477 18.36 -6.71 -5.24
N ALA A 478 19.07 -6.58 -6.35
CA ALA A 478 20.05 -5.53 -6.56
C ALA A 478 19.43 -4.13 -6.51
N SER A 479 18.19 -3.98 -6.99
CA SER A 479 17.47 -2.70 -7.01
C SER A 479 17.17 -2.17 -5.61
N PHE A 480 17.13 -3.04 -4.59
CA PHE A 480 16.75 -2.68 -3.22
C PHE A 480 17.87 -2.85 -2.20
N ASN A 481 18.96 -3.55 -2.51
CA ASN A 481 20.03 -3.84 -1.55
C ASN A 481 20.84 -2.60 -1.10
N ARG A 482 20.77 -1.47 -1.83
CA ARG A 482 21.43 -0.21 -1.43
C ARG A 482 20.78 0.49 -0.24
N THR A 483 19.62 0.03 0.24
CA THR A 483 18.74 0.82 1.11
C THR A 483 18.60 0.32 2.56
N PHE A 484 19.22 -0.79 2.95
CA PHE A 484 19.13 -1.28 4.33
C PHE A 484 20.33 -0.86 5.18
N ARG A 485 20.24 0.31 5.83
CA ARG A 485 20.87 0.48 7.15
C ARG A 485 19.80 0.13 8.18
N PRO A 486 19.96 -0.94 8.98
CA PRO A 486 19.01 -1.20 10.06
C PRO A 486 18.92 0.06 10.95
N PRO A 487 17.73 0.44 11.42
CA PRO A 487 17.66 1.43 12.48
C PRO A 487 18.52 0.93 13.65
N VAL A 488 19.42 1.79 14.13
CA VAL A 488 20.22 1.49 15.32
C VAL A 488 19.26 1.08 16.43
N PRO A 489 19.45 -0.09 17.08
CA PRO A 489 18.57 -0.53 18.14
C PRO A 489 18.55 0.53 19.26
N HIS A 490 17.34 0.77 19.73
CA HIS A 490 16.92 1.65 20.81
C HIS A 490 17.99 1.92 21.88
N LEU A 491 18.24 3.20 22.17
CA LEU A 491 18.61 3.60 23.53
C LEU A 491 17.35 3.43 24.38
N ASP A 492 17.41 2.51 25.34
CA ASP A 492 16.41 2.35 26.39
C ASP A 492 16.12 3.72 27.01
N ALA A 493 14.92 4.25 26.78
CA ALA A 493 14.36 5.35 27.55
C ALA A 493 13.94 4.82 28.93
N ALA A 494 14.92 4.36 29.70
CA ALA A 494 14.73 3.86 31.06
C ALA A 494 15.98 4.10 31.93
N SER A 495 16.60 5.28 31.84
CA SER A 495 17.56 5.74 32.85
C SER A 495 17.95 7.20 32.64
N ALA A 496 17.08 8.12 33.06
CA ALA A 496 17.46 9.48 33.50
C ALA A 496 16.23 10.18 34.10
N ILE A 497 15.80 9.74 35.28
CA ILE A 497 15.15 10.66 36.20
C ILE A 497 16.29 11.41 36.88
N PRO A 498 16.44 12.74 36.71
CA PRO A 498 17.35 13.49 37.55
C PRO A 498 16.74 13.54 38.94
N GLN A 499 17.34 12.84 39.90
CA GLN A 499 17.17 13.22 41.29
C GLN A 499 17.95 14.52 41.49
N GLY A 500 17.21 15.61 41.67
CA GLY A 500 17.72 16.86 42.20
C GLY A 500 16.77 17.33 43.28
N GLY A 501 17.33 17.60 44.47
CA GLY A 501 16.61 18.09 45.64
C GLY A 501 17.00 17.36 46.90
#